data_AF-A0A832B6G9-F1
#
_entry.id   AF-A0A832B6G9-F1
#
_cell.length_a   1.000
_cell.length_b   1.000
_cell.length_c   1.000
_cell.angle_alpha   90.00
_cell.angle_beta   90.00
_cell.angle_gamma   90.00
#
_symmetry.space_group_name_H-M   'P 1'
#
loop_
_entity.id
_entity.type
_entity.pdbx_description
1 polymer ?
#
loop_
_entity_poly.entity_id
_entity_poly.type
_entity_poly.pdbx_seq_one_letter_code
_entity_poly.pdbx_strand_id
1 'polypeptide(L)'
;RHWMHVGMVCLDGEKMSKSLGNLVFVGDLLREHDAAAVRLALLSQHYRTSWEWTPALLERAEERLELWHRAGRGDGGLDAVRARLDDDLDTPTALLTLDEVAESGRGVSAAAALLGVEVVAEASQ
;
A
#
# COMPACT_ATOMS: atom_id res chain seq x y z
N ARG A 1 -5.58 -25.21 -12.38
CA ARG A 1 -6.27 -24.02 -12.93
C ARG A 1 -6.66 -23.15 -11.75
N HIS A 2 -6.41 -21.84 -11.80
CA HIS A 2 -6.75 -20.89 -10.74
C HIS A 2 -7.61 -19.76 -11.32
N TRP A 3 -8.56 -19.28 -10.53
CA TRP A 3 -9.40 -18.11 -10.81
C TRP A 3 -9.31 -17.16 -9.62
N MET A 4 -9.14 -15.87 -9.87
CA MET A 4 -9.01 -14.86 -8.84
C MET A 4 -10.14 -13.84 -8.98
N HIS A 5 -10.77 -13.48 -7.86
CA HIS A 5 -11.80 -12.46 -7.79
C HIS A 5 -11.37 -11.41 -6.77
N VAL A 6 -11.59 -10.14 -7.11
CA VAL A 6 -11.29 -9.03 -6.22
C VAL A 6 -12.51 -8.64 -5.39
N GLY A 7 -12.26 -8.18 -4.18
CA GLY A 7 -13.27 -7.64 -3.27
C GLY A 7 -13.91 -6.37 -3.81
N MET A 8 -15.09 -6.05 -3.29
CA MET A 8 -15.80 -4.82 -3.64
C MET A 8 -15.25 -3.63 -2.86
N VAL A 9 -15.17 -2.47 -3.51
CA VAL A 9 -14.90 -1.19 -2.84
C VAL A 9 -16.22 -0.45 -2.61
N CYS A 10 -16.43 -0.02 -1.38
CA CYS A 10 -17.59 0.78 -0.96
C CYS A 10 -17.16 2.21 -0.58
N LEU A 11 -18.12 3.13 -0.60
CA LEU A 11 -18.00 4.52 -0.15
C LEU A 11 -19.28 4.92 0.58
N ASP A 12 -19.13 5.43 1.80
CA ASP A 12 -20.20 5.75 2.73
C ASP A 12 -21.23 4.62 2.88
N GLY A 13 -20.74 3.38 2.91
CA GLY A 13 -21.57 2.16 3.06
C GLY A 13 -22.23 1.66 1.77
N GLU A 14 -22.06 2.38 0.65
CA GLU A 14 -22.62 2.01 -0.64
C GLU A 14 -21.53 1.52 -1.59
N LYS A 15 -21.85 0.54 -2.44
CA LYS A 15 -20.90 0.08 -3.46
C LYS A 15 -20.51 1.24 -4.38
N MET A 16 -19.21 1.38 -4.68
CA MET A 16 -18.76 2.31 -5.70
C MET A 16 -19.22 1.88 -7.10
N SER A 17 -19.93 2.75 -7.82
CA SER A 17 -20.33 2.50 -9.20
C SER A 17 -20.57 3.78 -10.00
N LYS A 18 -20.35 3.72 -11.32
CA LYS A 18 -20.66 4.83 -12.23
C LYS A 18 -22.13 5.27 -12.15
N SER A 19 -23.05 4.32 -12.02
CA SER A 19 -24.49 4.58 -11.96
C SER A 19 -24.92 5.31 -10.69
N LEU A 20 -24.21 5.12 -9.58
CA LEU A 20 -24.48 5.82 -8.32
C LEU A 20 -23.75 7.16 -8.22
N GLY A 21 -22.84 7.47 -9.16
CA GLY A 21 -22.11 8.73 -9.19
C GLY A 21 -21.12 8.91 -8.02
N ASN A 22 -20.80 7.85 -7.28
CA ASN A 22 -20.00 7.86 -6.06
C ASN A 22 -18.57 7.34 -6.27
N LEU A 23 -17.98 7.60 -7.45
CA LEU A 23 -16.62 7.16 -7.74
C LEU A 23 -15.59 8.17 -7.25
N VAL A 24 -14.53 7.66 -6.65
CA VAL A 24 -13.26 8.36 -6.48
C VAL A 24 -12.36 7.95 -7.65
N PHE A 25 -11.97 8.90 -8.49
CA PHE A 25 -11.14 8.59 -9.66
C PHE A 25 -9.66 8.62 -9.31
N VAL A 26 -8.95 7.56 -9.69
CA VAL A 26 -7.48 7.49 -9.55
C VAL A 26 -6.80 8.67 -10.24
N GLY A 27 -7.33 9.14 -11.38
CA GLY A 27 -6.78 10.31 -12.07
C GLY A 27 -6.81 11.58 -11.23
N ASP A 28 -7.84 11.77 -10.40
CA ASP A 28 -7.94 12.91 -9.49
C ASP A 28 -6.98 12.72 -8.32
N LEU A 29 -6.94 11.52 -7.72
CA LEU A 29 -6.00 11.18 -6.64
C LEU A 29 -4.54 11.44 -7.06
N LEU A 30 -4.15 11.04 -8.27
CA LEU A 30 -2.79 11.21 -8.78
C LEU A 30 -2.42 12.66 -9.10
N ARG A 31 -3.38 13.60 -9.10
CA ARG A 31 -3.07 15.04 -9.21
C ARG A 31 -2.72 15.66 -7.86
N GLU A 32 -3.15 15.03 -6.77
CA GLU A 32 -3.06 15.57 -5.41
C GLU A 32 -2.09 14.76 -4.54
N HIS A 33 -1.85 13.49 -4.86
CA HIS A 33 -1.11 12.54 -4.03
C HIS A 33 -0.05 11.77 -4.81
N ASP A 34 0.96 11.28 -4.08
CA ASP A 34 1.99 10.41 -4.65
C ASP A 34 1.38 9.06 -5.11
N ALA A 35 1.79 8.60 -6.30
CA ALA A 35 1.35 7.33 -6.85
C ALA A 35 1.69 6.12 -5.97
N ALA A 36 2.81 6.17 -5.25
CA ALA A 36 3.20 5.16 -4.28
C ALA A 36 2.28 5.17 -3.06
N ALA A 37 1.86 6.35 -2.57
CA ALA A 37 0.88 6.45 -1.48
C ALA A 37 -0.48 5.90 -1.90
N VAL A 38 -0.98 6.26 -3.09
CA VAL A 38 -2.23 5.67 -3.64
C VAL A 38 -2.13 4.16 -3.74
N ARG A 39 -1.00 3.62 -4.21
CA ARG A 39 -0.76 2.17 -4.25
C ARG A 39 -0.79 1.55 -2.85
N LEU A 40 -0.10 2.15 -1.88
CA LEU A 40 -0.05 1.66 -0.50
C LEU A 40 -1.42 1.67 0.17
N ALA A 41 -2.26 2.66 -0.11
CA ALA A 41 -3.64 2.69 0.35
C ALA A 41 -4.42 1.48 -0.17
N LEU A 42 -4.27 1.12 -1.45
CA LEU A 42 -4.90 -0.07 -2.04
C LEU A 42 -4.34 -1.38 -1.47
N LEU A 43 -3.02 -1.49 -1.33
CA LEU A 43 -2.35 -2.68 -0.81
C LEU A 43 -2.60 -2.90 0.70
N SER A 44 -3.09 -1.89 1.42
CA SER A 44 -3.54 -2.05 2.80
C SER A 44 -4.78 -2.92 2.96
N GLN A 45 -5.40 -3.31 1.85
CA GLN A 45 -6.63 -4.09 1.79
C GLN A 45 -6.35 -5.41 1.04
N HIS A 46 -6.68 -6.54 1.67
CA HIS A 46 -6.48 -7.84 1.03
C HIS A 46 -7.32 -7.93 -0.24
N TYR A 47 -6.74 -8.38 -1.36
CA TYR A 47 -7.36 -8.27 -2.68
C TYR A 47 -8.75 -8.93 -2.78
N ARG A 48 -9.03 -9.94 -1.95
CA ARG A 48 -10.29 -10.73 -1.93
C ARG A 48 -11.36 -10.17 -1.00
N THR A 49 -10.99 -9.28 -0.09
CA THR A 49 -11.90 -8.78 0.96
C THR A 49 -12.56 -7.51 0.47
N SER A 50 -13.88 -7.38 0.65
CA SER A 50 -14.55 -6.11 0.38
C SER A 50 -14.22 -5.09 1.48
N TRP A 51 -14.04 -3.84 1.11
CA TRP A 51 -13.55 -2.80 2.01
C TRP A 51 -14.15 -1.43 1.69
N GLU A 52 -14.03 -0.53 2.65
CA GLU A 52 -14.56 0.83 2.60
C GLU A 52 -13.45 1.81 2.25
N TRP A 53 -13.61 2.56 1.16
CA TRP A 53 -12.74 3.68 0.87
C TRP A 53 -12.98 4.80 1.87
N THR A 54 -11.91 5.26 2.51
CA THR A 54 -11.94 6.49 3.31
C THR A 54 -10.71 7.33 2.96
N PRO A 55 -10.80 8.67 2.96
CA PRO A 55 -9.64 9.53 2.75
C PRO A 55 -8.48 9.23 3.71
N ALA A 56 -8.80 8.81 4.94
CA ALA A 56 -7.82 8.44 5.96
C ALA A 56 -6.97 7.20 5.61
N LEU A 57 -7.32 6.42 4.59
CA LEU A 57 -6.44 5.36 4.06
C LEU A 57 -5.23 5.96 3.33
N LEU A 58 -5.44 7.10 2.68
CA LEU A 58 -4.40 7.78 1.92
C LEU A 58 -3.44 8.52 2.84
N GLU A 59 -3.96 9.22 3.85
CA GLU A 59 -3.15 9.86 4.91
C GLU A 59 -2.19 8.85 5.56
N ARG A 60 -2.71 7.67 5.96
CA ARG A 60 -1.87 6.60 6.54
C ARG A 60 -0.85 6.05 5.55
N ALA A 61 -1.20 5.99 4.27
CA ALA A 61 -0.31 5.50 3.23
C ALA A 61 0.85 6.47 2.95
N GLU A 62 0.59 7.79 3.03
CA GLU A 62 1.61 8.83 2.96
C GLU A 62 2.55 8.76 4.17
N GLU A 63 2.00 8.67 5.39
CA GLU A 63 2.81 8.49 6.61
C GLU A 63 3.72 7.25 6.54
N ARG A 64 3.19 6.14 6.02
CA ARG A 64 3.96 4.91 5.76
C ARG A 64 5.07 5.15 4.74
N LEU A 65 4.76 5.83 3.64
CA LEU A 65 5.73 6.10 2.59
C LEU A 65 6.90 6.95 3.13
N GLU A 66 6.60 7.99 3.90
CA GLU A 66 7.61 8.82 4.57
C GLU A 66 8.48 8.02 5.54
N LEU A 67 7.87 7.13 6.34
CA LEU A 67 8.61 6.22 7.21
C LEU A 67 9.61 5.36 6.41
N TRP A 68 9.16 4.79 5.28
CA TRP A 68 10.02 3.95 4.45
C TRP A 68 11.14 4.75 3.78
N HIS A 69 10.88 5.98 3.34
CA HIS A 69 11.91 6.90 2.83
C HIS A 69 12.98 7.23 3.88
N ARG A 70 12.57 7.51 5.12
CA ARG A 70 13.50 7.74 6.23
C ARG A 70 14.35 6.52 6.57
N ALA A 71 13.75 5.32 6.56
CA ALA A 71 14.48 4.07 6.72
C ALA A 71 15.48 3.84 5.57
N GLY A 72 15.10 4.23 4.34
CA GLY A 72 15.99 4.35 3.20
C GLY A 72 16.40 3.03 2.57
N ARG A 73 17.61 3.02 1.98
CA ARG A 73 18.09 1.89 1.17
C ARG A 73 18.55 0.71 2.02
N GLY A 74 18.07 -0.48 1.69
CA GLY A 74 18.47 -1.73 2.35
C GLY A 74 17.61 -2.92 1.94
N ASP A 75 17.91 -4.07 2.53
CA ASP A 75 17.24 -5.37 2.32
C ASP A 75 16.39 -5.81 3.52
N GLY A 76 16.12 -4.89 4.44
CA GLY A 76 15.30 -5.12 5.62
C GLY A 76 13.94 -5.72 5.26
N GLY A 77 13.60 -6.83 5.92
CA GLY A 77 12.30 -7.47 5.78
C GLY A 77 12.06 -8.21 4.46
N LEU A 78 13.05 -8.30 3.55
CA LEU A 78 12.84 -8.84 2.20
C LEU A 78 12.21 -10.24 2.18
N ASP A 79 12.77 -11.19 2.93
CA ASP A 79 12.25 -12.55 2.97
C ASP A 79 10.93 -12.65 3.74
N ALA A 80 10.74 -11.82 4.76
CA ALA A 80 9.51 -11.79 5.54
C ALA A 80 8.33 -11.26 4.70
N VAL A 81 8.55 -10.16 3.96
CA VAL A 81 7.58 -9.60 3.01
C VAL A 81 7.29 -10.60 1.90
N ARG A 82 8.32 -11.24 1.32
CA ARG A 82 8.12 -12.30 0.31
C ARG A 82 7.25 -13.42 0.85
N ALA A 83 7.49 -13.90 2.06
CA ALA A 83 6.69 -14.96 2.67
C ALA A 83 5.23 -14.56 2.88
N ARG A 84 4.92 -13.29 3.15
CA ARG A 84 3.54 -12.79 3.20
C ARG A 84 2.90 -12.75 1.80
N LEU A 85 3.65 -12.32 0.78
CA LEU A 85 3.15 -12.31 -0.60
C LEU A 85 2.90 -13.72 -1.16
N ASP A 86 3.74 -14.70 -0.78
CA ASP A 86 3.55 -16.11 -1.13
C ASP A 86 2.31 -16.74 -0.44
N ASP A 87 1.83 -16.12 0.64
CA ASP A 87 0.63 -16.50 1.40
C ASP A 87 -0.60 -15.73 0.89
N ASP A 88 -1.18 -16.17 -0.23
CA ASP A 88 -2.38 -15.59 -0.87
C ASP A 88 -2.30 -14.08 -1.16
N LEU A 89 -1.11 -13.54 -1.46
CA LEU A 89 -0.89 -12.10 -1.65
C LEU A 89 -1.36 -11.27 -0.45
N ASP A 90 -1.01 -11.72 0.77
CA ASP A 90 -1.29 -11.03 2.05
C ASP A 90 -0.49 -9.73 2.18
N THR A 91 -0.91 -8.77 1.36
CA THR A 91 -0.37 -7.42 1.26
C THR A 91 -0.61 -6.60 2.52
N PRO A 92 -1.75 -6.68 3.23
CA PRO A 92 -1.92 -5.97 4.51
C PRO A 92 -0.86 -6.37 5.54
N THR A 93 -0.62 -7.67 5.75
CA THR A 93 0.40 -8.11 6.70
C THR A 93 1.82 -7.89 6.15
N ALA A 94 2.04 -7.95 4.84
CA ALA A 94 3.31 -7.56 4.24
C ALA A 94 3.67 -6.09 4.53
N LEU A 95 2.69 -5.18 4.46
CA LEU A 95 2.88 -3.77 4.81
C LEU A 95 3.25 -3.59 6.28
N LEU A 96 2.47 -4.19 7.19
CA LEU A 96 2.75 -4.11 8.63
C LEU A 96 4.13 -4.67 8.98
N THR A 97 4.49 -5.81 8.38
CA THR A 97 5.81 -6.42 8.55
C THR A 97 6.93 -5.47 8.12
N LEU A 98 6.73 -4.72 7.03
CA LEU A 98 7.73 -3.79 6.54
C LEU A 98 7.79 -2.50 7.38
N ASP A 99 6.65 -2.03 7.88
CA ASP A 99 6.57 -0.90 8.81
C ASP A 99 7.42 -1.16 10.06
N GLU A 100 7.26 -2.32 10.70
CA GLU A 100 8.05 -2.72 11.88
C GLU A 100 9.56 -2.72 11.61
N VAL A 101 9.96 -3.15 10.40
CA VAL A 101 11.37 -3.14 10.00
C VAL A 101 11.86 -1.71 9.78
N ALA A 102 11.07 -0.86 9.13
CA ALA A 102 11.41 0.54 8.89
C ALA A 102 11.52 1.32 10.22
N GLU A 103 10.63 1.08 11.18
CA GLU A 103 10.66 1.66 12.53
C GLU A 103 11.93 1.28 13.30
N SER A 104 12.50 0.10 13.03
CA SER A 104 13.79 -0.31 13.60
C SER A 104 15.01 0.41 12.97
N GLY A 105 14.79 1.32 12.02
CA GLY A 105 15.83 2.09 11.33
C GLY A 105 16.60 1.30 10.27
N ARG A 106 16.12 0.12 9.87
CA ARG A 106 16.73 -0.69 8.83
C ARG A 106 16.19 -0.29 7.46
N GLY A 107 17.07 -0.10 6.47
CA GLY A 107 16.65 0.21 5.11
C GLY A 107 15.78 -0.88 4.48
N VAL A 108 14.70 -0.46 3.83
CA VAL A 108 13.58 -1.31 3.38
C VAL A 108 13.38 -1.34 1.87
N SER A 109 14.20 -0.61 1.11
CA SER A 109 13.99 -0.40 -0.33
C SER A 109 13.81 -1.68 -1.16
N ALA A 110 14.54 -2.77 -0.85
CA ALA A 110 14.42 -4.01 -1.62
C ALA A 110 13.07 -4.71 -1.38
N ALA A 111 12.57 -4.67 -0.15
CA ALA A 111 11.28 -5.25 0.21
C ALA A 111 10.12 -4.38 -0.32
N ALA A 112 10.23 -3.05 -0.22
CA ALA A 112 9.27 -2.11 -0.80
C ALA A 112 9.11 -2.29 -2.32
N ALA A 113 10.20 -2.63 -3.03
CA ALA A 113 10.16 -2.91 -4.46
C ALA A 113 9.29 -4.13 -4.82
N LEU A 114 9.17 -5.13 -3.94
CA LEU A 114 8.23 -6.26 -4.14
C LEU A 114 6.77 -5.82 -4.15
N LEU A 115 6.48 -4.70 -3.48
CA LEU A 115 5.18 -4.07 -3.41
C LEU A 115 4.99 -2.98 -4.49
N GLY A 116 5.96 -2.81 -5.41
CA GLY A 116 5.90 -1.80 -6.45
C GLY A 116 6.06 -0.36 -5.93
N VAL A 117 6.76 -0.19 -4.81
CA VAL A 117 7.07 1.11 -4.21
C VAL A 117 8.57 1.36 -4.29
N GLU A 118 8.95 2.49 -4.87
CA GLU A 118 10.35 2.93 -4.93
C GLU A 118 10.67 3.77 -3.69
N VAL A 119 11.63 3.29 -2.90
CA VAL A 119 12.13 4.02 -1.73
C VAL A 119 13.40 4.77 -2.14
N VAL A 120 13.29 6.10 -2.23
CA VAL A 120 14.43 6.99 -2.33
C VAL A 120 14.97 7.31 -0.93
N ALA A 121 16.29 7.46 -0.82
CA ALA A 121 16.89 8.00 0.40
C ALA A 121 16.72 9.53 0.38
N GLU A 122 16.27 10.13 1.47
CA GLU A 122 16.36 11.57 1.61
C GLU A 122 17.83 11.99 1.52
N ALA A 123 18.13 12.98 0.68
CA ALA A 123 19.44 13.61 0.70
C ALA A 123 19.64 14.24 2.07
N SER A 124 20.62 13.78 2.84
CA SER A 124 21.02 14.44 4.07
C SER A 124 21.34 15.90 3.75
N GLN A 125 20.53 16.82 4.29
CA GLN A 125 20.84 18.26 4.27
C GLN A 125 22.04 18.56 5.16
#